data_AF-A0A920LBJ5-F1
#
_entry.id   AF-A0A920LBJ5-F1
#
_cell.length_a   1.000
_cell.length_b   1.000
_cell.length_c   1.000
_cell.angle_alpha   90.00
_cell.angle_beta   90.00
_cell.angle_gamma   90.00
#
_symmetry.space_group_name_H-M   'P 1'
#
loop_
_entity.id
_entity.type
_entity.pdbx_description
1 polymer ?
#
loop_
_entity_poly.entity_id
_entity_poly.type
_entity_poly.pdbx_seq_one_letter_code
_entity_poly.pdbx_strand_id
1 'polypeptide(L)' 'MNTPFGNAVTTAEHAISMLLALARQIPQAHMSTTASKWEKSKFMGTEISGKRLGIIGCGNIGAIVLTGRRVENESDGL' A
#
# COMPACT_ATOMS: atom_id res chain seq x y z
N MET A 1 11.33 4.23 -24.96
CA MET A 1 9.97 4.75 -24.68
C MET A 1 9.69 4.52 -23.20
N ASN A 2 9.42 5.56 -22.41
CA ASN A 2 8.89 5.44 -21.06
C ASN A 2 7.37 5.61 -21.09
N THR A 3 6.64 4.91 -20.23
CA THR A 3 5.18 5.01 -20.07
C THR A 3 4.89 5.69 -18.73
N PRO A 4 5.02 7.04 -18.64
CA PRO A 4 5.08 7.78 -17.37
C PRO A 4 3.85 7.68 -16.45
N PHE A 5 2.78 7.02 -16.90
CA PHE A 5 1.54 6.82 -16.11
C PHE A 5 1.03 5.37 -16.10
N GLY A 6 1.69 4.46 -16.83
CA GLY A 6 1.18 3.11 -17.05
C GLY A 6 1.05 2.27 -15.77
N ASN A 7 1.87 2.57 -14.76
CA ASN A 7 1.94 1.83 -13.49
C ASN A 7 1.44 2.62 -12.27
N ALA A 8 0.74 3.75 -12.46
CA ALA A 8 0.34 4.59 -11.33
C ALA A 8 -0.58 3.87 -10.34
N VAL A 9 -1.57 3.12 -10.85
CA VAL A 9 -2.51 2.33 -10.04
C VAL A 9 -1.78 1.18 -9.33
N THR A 10 -1.00 0.39 -10.06
CA THR A 10 -0.27 -0.75 -9.47
C THR A 10 0.72 -0.31 -8.41
N THR A 11 1.36 0.86 -8.59
CA THR A 11 2.25 1.43 -7.57
C THR A 11 1.48 1.87 -6.33
N ALA A 12 0.30 2.48 -6.48
CA ALA A 12 -0.56 2.86 -5.36
C ALA A 12 -1.05 1.63 -4.57
N GLU A 13 -1.51 0.58 -5.27
CA GLU A 13 -1.92 -0.69 -4.67
C GLU A 13 -0.77 -1.34 -3.90
N HIS A 14 0.44 -1.31 -4.47
CA HIS A 14 1.61 -1.85 -3.82
C HIS A 14 1.98 -1.07 -2.55
N ALA A 15 1.91 0.27 -2.59
CA ALA A 15 2.17 1.10 -1.42
C ALA A 15 1.19 0.81 -0.27
N ILE A 16 -0.12 0.68 -0.57
CA ILE A 16 -1.14 0.30 0.42
C ILE A 16 -0.88 -1.12 0.95
N SER A 17 -0.52 -2.05 0.07
CA SER A 17 -0.19 -3.43 0.45
C SER A 17 1.00 -3.48 1.41
N MET A 18 2.05 -2.69 1.15
CA MET A 18 3.22 -2.57 2.04
C MET A 18 2.84 -1.95 3.39
N LEU A 19 1.99 -0.90 3.40
CA LEU A 19 1.49 -0.29 4.63
C LEU A 19 0.76 -1.32 5.50
N LEU A 20 -0.15 -2.11 4.91
CA LEU A 20 -0.89 -3.16 5.62
C LEU A 20 0.02 -4.30 6.10
N ALA A 21 0.99 -4.72 5.27
CA ALA A 21 1.95 -5.74 5.62
C ALA A 21 2.80 -5.33 6.84
N LEU A 22 3.22 -4.06 6.90
CA LEU A 22 3.92 -3.48 8.04
C LEU A 22 3.02 -3.41 9.28
N ALA A 23 1.80 -2.88 9.15
CA ALA A 23 0.86 -2.76 10.26
C ALA A 23 0.54 -4.11 10.92
N ARG A 24 0.63 -5.22 10.18
CA ARG A 24 0.33 -6.58 10.66
C ARG A 24 1.56 -7.48 10.80
N GLN A 25 2.77 -6.97 10.57
CA GLN A 25 4.03 -7.71 10.65
C GLN A 25 4.01 -9.02 9.82
N ILE A 26 3.36 -8.98 8.65
CA ILE A 26 3.06 -10.19 7.86
C ILE A 26 4.33 -10.96 7.48
N PRO A 27 5.40 -10.34 6.95
CA PRO A 27 6.60 -11.09 6.56
C PRO A 27 7.22 -11.84 7.74
N GLN A 28 7.31 -11.21 8.90
CA GLN A 28 7.88 -11.80 10.11
C GLN A 28 6.99 -12.90 10.68
N ALA A 29 5.67 -12.69 10.72
CA ALA A 29 4.70 -13.69 11.16
C ALA A 29 4.69 -14.92 10.22
N HIS A 30 4.82 -14.70 8.91
CA HIS A 30 4.95 -15.75 7.91
C HIS A 30 6.21 -16.59 8.16
N MET A 31 7.37 -15.94 8.31
CA MET A 31 8.64 -16.63 8.63
C MET A 31 8.57 -17.45 9.92
N SER A 32 7.92 -16.94 10.98
CA SER A 32 7.71 -17.69 12.22
C SER A 32 6.84 -18.93 11.98
N THR A 33 5.73 -18.75 11.26
CA THR A 33 4.75 -19.82 11.01
C THR A 33 5.34 -20.94 10.15
N THR A 34 6.10 -20.58 9.11
CA THR A 34 6.80 -21.56 8.26
C THR A 34 7.95 -22.25 8.98
N ALA A 35 8.51 -21.63 10.03
CA ALA A 35 9.43 -22.26 10.96
C ALA A 35 8.74 -23.09 12.06
N SER A 36 7.46 -23.44 11.88
CA SER A 36 6.64 -24.23 12.83
C SER A 36 6.46 -23.59 14.21
N LYS A 37 6.60 -22.27 14.33
CA LYS A 37 6.38 -21.53 15.57
C LYS A 37 5.03 -20.81 15.55
N TRP A 38 4.30 -20.89 16.65
CA TRP A 38 2.98 -20.28 16.81
C TRP A 38 3.00 -19.14 17.83
N GLU A 39 3.64 -18.03 17.47
CA GLU A 39 3.91 -16.89 18.38
C GLU A 39 2.78 -15.84 18.34
N LYS A 40 1.52 -16.24 18.58
CA LYS A 40 0.35 -15.34 18.49
C LYS A 40 0.49 -14.03 19.28
N SER A 41 1.06 -14.09 20.48
CA SER A 41 1.24 -12.93 21.36
C SER A 41 2.32 -11.96 20.86
N LYS A 42 3.25 -12.41 20.02
CA LYS A 42 4.37 -11.63 19.51
C LYS A 42 3.99 -10.75 18.32
N PHE A 43 2.97 -11.14 17.57
CA PHE A 43 2.53 -10.45 16.35
C PHE A 43 1.19 -9.74 16.56
N MET A 44 1.18 -8.79 17.50
CA MET A 44 0.04 -7.91 17.72
C MET A 44 0.15 -6.69 16.82
N GLY A 45 -0.54 -6.75 15.68
CA GLY A 45 -0.55 -5.66 14.71
C GLY A 45 -1.21 -4.39 15.25
N THR A 46 -1.06 -3.31 14.49
CA THR A 46 -1.71 -2.03 14.76
C THR A 46 -2.94 -1.86 13.86
N GLU A 47 -4.08 -1.50 14.46
CA GLU A 47 -5.25 -1.08 13.70
C GLU A 47 -5.01 0.30 13.09
N ILE A 48 -5.23 0.46 11.79
CA ILE A 48 -5.02 1.73 11.09
C ILE A 48 -6.30 2.56 10.97
N SER A 49 -7.46 1.96 11.25
CA SER A 49 -8.75 2.65 11.21
C SER A 49 -8.76 3.83 12.20
N GLY A 50 -9.33 4.96 11.77
CA GLY A 50 -9.37 6.19 12.56
C GLY A 50 -8.01 6.89 12.77
N LYS A 51 -6.90 6.34 12.26
CA LYS A 51 -5.60 7.02 12.30
C LYS A 51 -5.44 7.97 11.11
N ARG A 52 -4.55 8.95 11.25
CA ARG A 52 -4.23 9.90 10.19
C ARG A 52 -3.14 9.31 9.29
N LEU A 53 -3.44 9.15 8.00
CA LEU A 53 -2.45 8.81 6.99
C LEU A 53 -1.83 10.11 6.45
N GLY A 54 -0.52 10.28 6.63
CA GLY A 54 0.24 11.37 6.04
C GLY A 54 0.79 10.97 4.68
N ILE A 55 0.57 11.78 3.65
CA ILE A 55 1.09 11.56 2.29
C ILE A 55 1.94 12.76 1.92
N ILE A 56 3.17 12.49 1.51
CA ILE A 56 4.12 13.51 1.06
C ILE A 56 4.22 13.40 -0.47
N GLY A 57 3.66 14.39 -1.16
CA GLY A 57 3.54 14.43 -2.62
C GLY A 57 2.20 13.86 -3.11
N CYS A 58 1.31 14.76 -3.56
CA CYS A 58 -0.01 14.43 -4.11
C CYS A 58 -0.04 14.47 -5.65
N GLY A 59 0.97 13.87 -6.29
CA GLY A 59 0.94 13.62 -7.74
C GLY A 59 0.04 12.43 -8.09
N ASN A 60 0.12 11.93 -9.33
CA ASN A 60 -0.78 10.88 -9.85
C ASN A 60 -0.94 9.68 -8.89
N ILE A 61 0.16 9.10 -8.40
CA ILE A 61 0.13 7.97 -7.46
C ILE A 61 -0.47 8.36 -6.10
N GLY A 62 -0.02 9.48 -5.52
CA GLY A 62 -0.49 9.94 -4.20
C GLY A 62 -1.99 10.24 -4.17
N ALA A 63 -2.53 10.79 -5.26
CA ALA A 63 -3.95 11.02 -5.44
C ALA A 63 -4.75 9.70 -5.52
N ILE A 64 -4.21 8.67 -6.18
CA ILE A 64 -4.84 7.33 -6.22
C ILE A 64 -4.83 6.71 -4.81
N VAL A 65 -3.75 6.84 -4.04
CA VAL A 65 -3.69 6.34 -2.66
C VAL A 65 -4.75 7.00 -1.77
N LEU A 66 -4.99 8.31 -1.94
CA LEU A 66 -6.00 9.05 -1.18
C LEU A 66 -7.43 8.67 -1.54
N THR A 67 -7.72 8.56 -2.83
CA THR A 67 -9.09 8.50 -3.34
C THR A 67 -9.54 7.09 -3.70
N GLY A 68 -8.60 6.16 -3.90
CA GLY A 68 -8.86 4.85 -4.47
C GLY A 68 -9.32 4.90 -5.94
N ARG A 69 -9.22 6.06 -6.60
CA ARG A 69 -9.68 6.25 -7.98
C ARG A 69 -8.50 6.51 -8.89
N ARG A 70 -8.55 5.93 -10.10
CA ARG A 70 -7.64 6.31 -11.17
C ARG A 70 -7.88 7.78 -11.48
N VAL A 71 -6.81 8.57 -11.44
CA VAL A 71 -6.86 9.95 -11.92
C VAL A 71 -6.75 9.88 -13.44
N GLU A 72 -7.85 10.18 -14.13
CA GLU A 72 -7.85 10.32 -15.58
C GLU A 72 -7.23 11.68 -15.92
N ASN A 73 -6.24 11.69 -16.81
CA ASN A 73 -5.72 12.93 -17.37
C ASN A 73 -6.55 13.27 -18.61
N GLU A 74 -6.96 14.53 -18.74
CA GLU A 74 -7.72 15.08 -19.87
C GLU A 74 -6.99 14.98 -21.23
N SER A 75 -5.76 14.49 -21.26
CA SER A 75 -4.91 14.33 -22.44
C SER A 75 -4.94 12.94 -23.09
N ASP A 76 -5.70 11.98 -22.55
CA ASP A 76 -5.82 10.63 -23.15
C ASP A 76 -6.84 10.59 -24.32
N GLY A 77 -7.40 11.75 -24.69
CA GLY A 77 -8.28 11.93 -25.83
C GLY A 77 -7.79 13.03 -26.78
N LEU A 78 -6.71 12.76 -27.52
CA LEU A 78 -6.39 13.30 -28.85
C LEU A 78 -5.32 12.41 -29.52
#